data_AF-A0A7C5YU31-F1
#
_entry.id   AF-A0A7C5YU31-F1
#
_cell.length_a   1.000
_cell.length_b   1.000
_cell.length_c   1.000
_cell.angle_alpha   90.00
_cell.angle_beta   90.00
_cell.angle_gamma   90.00
#
_symmetry.space_group_name_H-M   'P 1'
#
loop_
_entity.id
_entity.type
_entity.pdbx_description
1 polymer ?
#
loop_
_entity_poly.entity_id
_entity_poly.type
_entity_poly.pdbx_seq_one_letter_code
_entity_poly.pdbx_strand_id
1 'polypeptide(L)'
;MKWMTIAEAAEQFALEAAVLEKLAKDGIIGSKLSPEGELLVLEDEAREVGRRLDRRQWEHLRGRPITASDAERHYGLSKNYYARWAREGYVRKLGEDGWRIWLDEADVAYATALAEVSGGLRQGRALFPTSPQYAIARKGGE
;
A
#
# COMPACT_ATOMS: atom_id res chain seq x y z
N MET A 1 21.77 13.86 -4.69
CA MET A 1 21.02 13.05 -3.70
C MET A 1 20.48 13.99 -2.64
N LYS A 2 19.19 14.28 -2.69
CA LYS A 2 18.52 15.18 -1.74
C LYS A 2 17.78 14.33 -0.71
N TRP A 3 17.96 14.69 0.56
CA TRP A 3 17.32 14.04 1.70
C TRP A 3 16.22 14.96 2.19
N MET A 4 15.07 14.39 2.53
CA MET A 4 13.92 15.13 3.06
C MET A 4 13.28 14.32 4.17
N THR A 5 12.53 14.97 5.05
CA THR A 5 11.81 14.27 6.12
C THR A 5 10.65 13.48 5.53
N ILE A 6 10.19 12.45 6.26
CA ILE A 6 9.00 11.68 5.87
C ILE A 6 7.78 12.60 5.70
N ALA A 7 7.64 13.60 6.57
CA ALA A 7 6.53 14.54 6.53
C ALA A 7 6.56 15.38 5.24
N GLU A 8 7.72 15.94 4.88
CA GLU A 8 7.86 16.69 3.64
C GLU A 8 7.64 15.82 2.41
N ALA A 9 8.19 14.60 2.40
CA ALA A 9 7.98 13.65 1.30
C ALA A 9 6.51 13.25 1.16
N ALA A 10 5.81 13.03 2.28
CA ALA A 10 4.40 12.70 2.32
C ALA A 10 3.54 13.81 1.71
N GLU A 11 3.77 15.07 2.11
CA GLU A 11 3.02 16.20 1.56
C GLU A 11 3.38 16.48 0.09
N GLN A 12 4.67 16.46 -0.24
CA GLN A 12 5.15 16.82 -1.57
C GLN A 12 4.74 15.80 -2.64
N PHE A 13 4.68 14.52 -2.28
CA PHE A 13 4.34 13.43 -3.20
C PHE A 13 2.93 12.86 -2.98
N ALA A 14 2.11 13.51 -2.14
CA ALA A 14 0.78 13.02 -1.75
C ALA A 14 0.79 11.56 -1.27
N LEU A 15 1.87 11.17 -0.59
CA LEU A 15 2.08 9.85 -0.04
C LEU A 15 1.72 9.82 1.44
N GLU A 16 1.36 8.63 1.91
CA GLU A 16 1.10 8.46 3.34
C GLU A 16 2.43 8.34 4.10
N ALA A 17 2.64 9.20 5.11
CA ALA A 17 3.84 9.18 5.93
C ALA A 17 4.12 7.80 6.54
N ALA A 18 3.07 7.06 6.92
CA ALA A 18 3.19 5.69 7.44
C ALA A 18 3.74 4.70 6.40
N VAL A 19 3.44 4.88 5.11
CA VAL A 19 3.98 4.05 4.02
C VAL A 19 5.45 4.36 3.83
N LEU A 20 5.82 5.64 3.77
CA LEU A 20 7.21 6.07 3.62
C LEU A 20 8.09 5.65 4.81
N GLU A 21 7.61 5.82 6.04
CA GLU A 21 8.30 5.35 7.25
C GLU A 21 8.52 3.84 7.21
N LYS A 22 7.50 3.11 6.75
CA LYS A 22 7.60 1.67 6.62
C LYS A 22 8.62 1.28 5.56
N LEU A 23 8.56 1.84 4.36
CA LEU A 23 9.54 1.57 3.29
C LEU A 23 10.97 1.90 3.75
N ALA A 24 11.13 2.98 4.51
CA ALA A 24 12.40 3.39 5.12
C ALA A 24 12.90 2.37 6.16
N LYS A 25 12.03 1.90 7.06
CA LYS A 25 12.35 0.85 8.06
C LYS A 25 12.63 -0.50 7.40
N ASP A 26 11.95 -0.77 6.30
CA ASP A 26 12.03 -2.03 5.57
C ASP A 26 13.30 -2.12 4.70
N GLY A 27 14.00 -0.98 4.54
CA GLY A 27 15.22 -0.83 3.75
C GLY A 27 14.96 -0.77 2.25
N ILE A 28 13.73 -0.47 1.84
CA ILE A 28 13.31 -0.38 0.44
C ILE A 28 13.76 0.95 -0.15
N ILE A 29 13.47 2.04 0.55
CA ILE A 29 13.99 3.37 0.21
C ILE A 29 15.17 3.67 1.13
N GLY A 30 16.17 4.36 0.59
CA GLY A 30 17.30 4.80 1.40
C GLY A 30 16.83 5.77 2.49
N SER A 31 17.09 5.40 3.75
CA SER A 31 16.74 6.19 4.92
C SER A 31 17.97 6.47 5.76
N LYS A 32 17.99 7.63 6.43
CA LYS A 32 19.09 8.07 7.28
C LYS A 32 18.57 8.87 8.46
N LEU A 33 19.16 8.69 9.62
CA LEU A 33 18.92 9.58 10.75
C LEU A 33 19.72 10.88 10.57
N SER A 34 19.03 12.01 10.63
CA SER A 34 19.64 13.33 10.75
C SER A 34 20.46 13.41 12.05
N PRO A 35 21.50 14.27 12.14
CA PRO A 35 22.15 14.60 13.41
C PRO A 35 21.18 15.06 14.51
N GLU A 36 19.99 15.54 14.14
CA GLU A 36 18.91 15.95 15.05
C GLU A 36 18.00 14.80 15.51
N GLY A 37 18.22 13.57 15.02
CA GLY A 37 17.43 12.39 15.35
C GLY A 37 16.19 12.18 14.48
N GLU A 38 15.99 13.00 13.45
CA GLU A 38 14.87 12.86 12.50
C GLU A 38 15.16 11.81 11.42
N LEU A 39 14.14 11.02 11.07
CA LEU A 39 14.24 10.06 9.97
C LEU A 39 14.09 10.79 8.63
N LEU A 40 15.17 10.82 7.86
CA LEU A 40 15.24 11.34 6.51
C LEU A 40 15.10 10.20 5.51
N VAL A 41 14.40 10.47 4.41
CA VAL A 41 14.24 9.58 3.26
C VAL A 41 14.86 10.23 2.02
N LEU A 42 15.30 9.40 1.07
CA LEU A 42 15.80 9.85 -0.22
C LEU A 42 14.66 10.41 -1.07
N GLU A 43 14.81 11.65 -1.54
CA GLU A 43 13.82 12.34 -2.39
C GLU A 43 13.55 11.56 -3.68
N ASP A 44 14.59 11.02 -4.32
CA ASP A 44 14.49 10.36 -5.62
C ASP A 44 13.64 9.07 -5.51
N GLU A 45 13.93 8.27 -4.48
CA GLU A 45 13.17 7.07 -4.14
C GLU A 45 11.74 7.41 -3.72
N ALA A 46 11.56 8.40 -2.82
CA ALA A 46 10.23 8.83 -2.38
C ALA A 46 9.40 9.37 -3.55
N ARG A 47 10.02 10.06 -4.52
CA ARG A 47 9.38 10.53 -5.74
C ARG A 47 8.98 9.39 -6.66
N GLU A 48 9.84 8.39 -6.83
CA GLU A 48 9.52 7.21 -7.65
C GLU A 48 8.35 6.43 -7.02
N VAL A 49 8.41 6.20 -5.70
CA VAL A 49 7.32 5.63 -4.91
C VAL A 49 6.05 6.45 -5.07
N GLY A 50 6.13 7.77 -4.98
CA GLY A 50 5.00 8.71 -5.11
C GLY A 50 4.34 8.63 -6.46
N ARG A 51 5.15 8.59 -7.54
CA ARG A 51 4.65 8.37 -8.89
C ARG A 51 3.95 7.03 -9.06
N ARG A 52 4.48 5.98 -8.45
CA ARG A 52 3.89 4.64 -8.54
C ARG A 52 2.63 4.49 -7.68
N LEU A 53 2.55 5.18 -6.53
CA LEU A 53 1.45 5.16 -5.57
C LEU A 53 0.48 6.34 -5.71
N ASP A 54 0.51 7.05 -6.83
CA ASP A 54 -0.34 8.22 -7.05
C ASP A 54 -1.83 7.83 -7.03
N ARG A 55 -2.52 8.20 -5.95
CA ARG A 55 -3.93 7.84 -5.74
C ARG A 55 -4.87 8.38 -6.82
N ARG A 56 -4.50 9.46 -7.52
CA ARG A 56 -5.34 10.08 -8.55
C ARG A 56 -5.48 9.16 -9.76
N GLN A 57 -4.49 8.28 -9.99
CA GLN A 57 -4.57 7.23 -11.00
C GLN A 57 -5.62 6.17 -10.70
N TRP A 58 -6.13 6.07 -9.48
CA TRP A 58 -7.15 5.07 -9.14
C TRP A 58 -8.43 5.68 -8.59
N GLU A 59 -8.50 7.00 -8.36
CA GLU A 59 -9.73 7.69 -7.99
C GLU A 59 -10.88 7.40 -8.96
N HIS A 60 -10.58 7.25 -10.27
CA HIS A 60 -11.57 6.94 -11.29
C HIS A 60 -12.06 5.48 -11.27
N LEU A 61 -11.35 4.58 -10.58
CA LEU A 61 -11.72 3.17 -10.41
C LEU A 61 -12.44 2.94 -9.06
N ARG A 62 -12.57 3.99 -8.24
CA ARG A 62 -13.17 3.90 -6.92
C ARG A 62 -14.65 3.56 -7.04
N GLY A 63 -15.09 2.55 -6.29
CA GLY A 63 -16.44 2.01 -6.34
C GLY A 63 -16.68 1.02 -7.49
N ARG A 64 -15.65 0.70 -8.28
CA ARG A 64 -15.76 -0.29 -9.35
C ARG A 64 -15.57 -1.70 -8.78
N PRO A 65 -16.55 -2.61 -8.95
CA PRO A 65 -16.44 -3.96 -8.44
C PRO A 65 -15.53 -4.81 -9.33
N ILE A 66 -14.43 -5.29 -8.76
CA ILE A 66 -13.51 -6.26 -9.37
C ILE A 66 -13.51 -7.56 -8.56
N THR A 67 -13.42 -8.70 -9.22
CA THR A 67 -13.26 -9.99 -8.52
C THR A 67 -11.78 -10.32 -8.33
N ALA A 68 -11.44 -11.13 -7.33
CA ALA A 68 -10.05 -11.55 -7.11
C ALA A 68 -9.42 -12.27 -8.33
N SER A 69 -10.22 -13.00 -9.12
CA SER A 69 -9.76 -13.65 -10.36
C SER A 69 -9.49 -12.66 -11.48
N ASP A 70 -10.30 -11.60 -11.56
CA ASP A 70 -10.14 -10.54 -12.55
C ASP A 70 -8.94 -9.66 -12.20
N ALA A 71 -8.79 -9.34 -10.91
CA ALA A 71 -7.62 -8.66 -10.36
C ALA A 71 -6.32 -9.46 -10.64
N GLU A 72 -6.34 -10.78 -10.46
CA GLU A 72 -5.18 -11.63 -10.79
C GLU A 72 -4.80 -11.54 -12.28
N ARG A 73 -5.77 -11.42 -13.19
CA ARG A 73 -5.49 -11.22 -14.63
C ARG A 73 -5.02 -9.82 -14.97
N HIS A 74 -5.58 -8.80 -14.32
CA HIS A 74 -5.27 -7.40 -14.59
C HIS A 74 -3.92 -6.97 -14.02
N TYR A 75 -3.61 -7.43 -12.81
CA TYR A 75 -2.47 -6.97 -12.01
C TYR A 75 -1.42 -8.05 -11.76
N GLY A 76 -1.70 -9.31 -12.11
CA GLY A 76 -0.72 -10.40 -12.04
C GLY A 76 -0.41 -10.96 -10.65
N LEU A 77 -1.05 -10.45 -9.57
CA LEU A 77 -0.90 -11.02 -8.24
C LEU A 77 -1.92 -12.14 -7.99
N SER A 78 -1.51 -13.15 -7.22
CA SER A 78 -2.40 -14.26 -6.92
C SER A 78 -3.65 -13.81 -6.16
N LYS A 79 -4.81 -14.34 -6.53
CA LYS A 79 -6.11 -14.10 -5.87
C LYS A 79 -6.10 -14.30 -4.34
N ASN A 80 -5.20 -15.13 -3.82
CA ASN A 80 -5.01 -15.32 -2.39
C ASN A 80 -4.59 -14.04 -1.66
N TYR A 81 -3.79 -13.18 -2.32
CA TYR A 81 -3.37 -11.90 -1.75
C TYR A 81 -4.53 -10.92 -1.67
N TYR A 82 -5.32 -10.81 -2.74
CA TYR A 82 -6.53 -9.98 -2.74
C TYR A 82 -7.55 -10.44 -1.69
N ALA A 83 -7.79 -11.75 -1.59
CA ALA A 83 -8.67 -12.30 -0.57
C ALA A 83 -8.12 -12.03 0.85
N ARG A 84 -6.81 -12.15 1.05
CA ARG A 84 -6.17 -11.83 2.33
C ARG A 84 -6.30 -10.35 2.68
N TRP A 85 -6.01 -9.45 1.74
CA TRP A 85 -6.13 -8.01 1.95
C TRP A 85 -7.56 -7.57 2.24
N ALA A 86 -8.54 -8.20 1.58
CA ALA A 86 -9.94 -8.02 1.86
C ALA A 86 -10.35 -8.53 3.25
N ARG A 87 -9.72 -9.62 3.74
CA ARG A 87 -9.92 -10.13 5.11
C ARG A 87 -9.26 -9.26 6.17
N GLU A 88 -8.08 -8.71 5.88
CA GLU A 88 -7.36 -7.81 6.79
C GLU A 88 -7.95 -6.38 6.81
N GLY A 89 -8.85 -6.05 5.87
CA GLY A 89 -9.53 -4.75 5.80
C GLY A 89 -8.77 -3.69 4.99
N TYR A 90 -7.71 -4.08 4.28
CA TYR A 90 -6.96 -3.18 3.40
C TYR A 90 -7.70 -2.89 2.09
N VAL A 91 -8.49 -3.85 1.61
CA VAL A 91 -9.31 -3.70 0.41
C VAL A 91 -10.76 -3.75 0.79
N ARG A 92 -11.53 -2.74 0.35
CA ARG A 92 -12.95 -2.69 0.61
C ARG A 92 -13.67 -3.80 -0.16
N LYS A 93 -14.42 -4.62 0.57
CA LYS A 93 -15.35 -5.59 -0.01
C LYS A 93 -16.65 -4.88 -0.36
N LEU A 94 -16.99 -4.86 -1.65
CA LEU A 94 -18.25 -4.30 -2.16
C LEU A 94 -19.40 -5.30 -2.05
N GLY A 95 -19.09 -6.60 -2.04
CA GLY A 95 -20.07 -7.66 -1.87
C GLY A 95 -19.43 -9.04 -1.90
N GLU A 96 -20.20 -10.06 -1.54
CA GLU A 96 -19.81 -11.46 -1.63
C GLU A 96 -20.97 -12.23 -2.27
N ASP A 97 -20.67 -12.99 -3.33
CA ASP A 97 -21.62 -13.84 -4.04
C ASP A 97 -21.08 -15.27 -4.04
N GLY A 98 -21.51 -16.06 -3.04
CA GLY A 98 -21.05 -17.42 -2.82
C GLY A 98 -19.53 -17.49 -2.62
N TRP A 99 -18.79 -17.93 -3.64
CA TRP A 99 -17.32 -18.01 -3.62
C TRP A 99 -16.62 -16.81 -4.27
N ARG A 100 -17.38 -15.86 -4.84
CA ARG A 100 -16.83 -14.65 -5.47
C ARG A 100 -16.91 -13.49 -4.51
N ILE A 101 -15.76 -12.91 -4.21
CA ILE A 101 -15.67 -11.67 -3.43
C ILE A 101 -15.50 -10.52 -4.43
N TRP A 102 -16.39 -9.55 -4.34
CA TRP A 102 -16.31 -8.29 -5.07
C TRP A 102 -15.53 -7.29 -4.23
N LEU A 103 -14.46 -6.79 -4.80
CA LEU A 103 -13.50 -5.88 -4.19
C LEU A 103 -13.56 -4.54 -4.92
N ASP A 104 -13.19 -3.47 -4.22
CA ASP A 104 -12.99 -2.18 -4.84
C ASP A 104 -11.71 -2.18 -5.68
N GLU A 105 -11.83 -1.91 -6.98
CA GLU A 105 -10.72 -1.93 -7.91
C GLU A 105 -9.65 -0.89 -7.57
N ALA A 106 -10.02 0.27 -7.05
CA ALA A 106 -9.06 1.30 -6.66
C ALA A 106 -8.21 0.86 -5.48
N ASP A 107 -8.83 0.24 -4.47
CA ASP A 107 -8.10 -0.33 -3.33
C ASP A 107 -7.18 -1.48 -3.77
N VAL A 108 -7.65 -2.34 -4.69
CA VAL A 108 -6.86 -3.44 -5.27
C VAL A 108 -5.64 -2.92 -6.04
N ALA A 109 -5.82 -1.87 -6.84
CA ALA A 109 -4.75 -1.27 -7.62
C ALA A 109 -3.71 -0.60 -6.73
N TYR A 110 -4.15 0.16 -5.72
CA TYR A 110 -3.27 0.76 -4.72
C TYR A 110 -2.49 -0.31 -3.93
N ALA A 111 -3.16 -1.39 -3.52
CA ALA A 111 -2.55 -2.52 -2.83
C ALA A 111 -1.47 -3.21 -3.67
N THR A 112 -1.74 -3.39 -4.96
CA THR A 112 -0.80 -3.99 -5.91
C THR A 112 0.42 -3.09 -6.09
N ALA A 113 0.20 -1.80 -6.35
CA ALA A 113 1.28 -0.83 -6.51
C ALA A 113 2.16 -0.75 -5.25
N LEU A 114 1.55 -0.80 -4.06
CA LEU A 114 2.28 -0.87 -2.80
C LEU A 114 3.11 -2.16 -2.68
N ALA A 115 2.58 -3.30 -3.11
CA ALA A 115 3.28 -4.58 -3.10
C ALA A 115 4.48 -4.60 -4.05
N GLU A 116 4.34 -4.02 -5.23
CA GLU A 116 5.43 -3.87 -6.19
C GLU A 116 6.52 -2.94 -5.67
N VAL A 117 6.13 -1.78 -5.14
CA VAL A 117 7.05 -0.82 -4.55
C VAL A 117 7.81 -1.41 -3.36
N SER A 118 7.14 -2.19 -2.51
CA SER A 118 7.76 -2.82 -1.34
C SER A 118 8.75 -3.94 -1.70
N GLY A 119 9.07 -4.16 -2.98
CA GLY A 119 9.99 -5.21 -3.42
C GLY A 119 9.36 -6.61 -3.39
N GLY A 120 8.02 -6.68 -3.44
CA GLY A 120 7.24 -7.91 -3.50
C GLY A 120 6.73 -8.42 -2.15
N LEU A 121 5.85 -9.43 -2.23
CA LEU A 121 5.24 -10.11 -1.09
C LEU A 121 6.22 -11.11 -0.44
N ARG A 122 7.27 -10.60 0.22
CA ARG A 122 8.15 -11.46 1.03
C ARG A 122 7.34 -12.12 2.16
N GLN A 123 7.36 -13.45 2.22
CA GLN A 123 6.69 -14.21 3.28
C GLN A 123 7.15 -13.69 4.66
N GLY A 124 6.19 -13.30 5.51
CA GLY A 124 6.44 -12.83 6.87
C GLY A 124 6.53 -11.30 7.03
N ARG A 125 6.55 -10.52 5.94
CA ARG A 125 6.50 -9.05 5.99
C ARG A 125 5.07 -8.56 5.78
N ALA A 126 4.52 -7.84 6.77
CA ALA A 126 3.25 -7.15 6.60
C ALA A 126 3.44 -6.06 5.53
N LEU A 127 2.63 -6.06 4.48
CA LEU A 127 2.84 -5.18 3.34
C LEU A 127 2.28 -3.77 3.59
N PHE A 128 1.18 -3.68 4.33
CA PHE A 128 0.59 -2.43 4.75
C PHE A 128 1.10 -1.99 6.13
N PRO A 129 1.33 -0.69 6.36
CA PRO A 129 1.55 -0.18 7.71
C PRO A 129 0.31 -0.39 8.58
N THR A 130 0.50 -0.52 9.90
CA THR A 130 -0.59 -0.56 10.89
C THR A 130 -1.19 0.85 11.04
N SER A 131 -1.75 1.39 9.95
CA SER A 131 -2.40 2.70 9.92
C SER A 131 -3.89 2.54 10.28
N PRO A 132 -4.47 3.40 11.13
CA PRO A 132 -5.87 3.27 11.57
C PRO A 132 -6.91 3.40 10.43
N GLN A 133 -6.55 4.02 9.31
CA GLN A 133 -7.39 4.08 8.11
C GLN A 133 -7.46 2.74 7.33
N TYR A 134 -6.56 1.80 7.65
CA TYR A 134 -6.47 0.46 7.06
C TYR A 134 -6.70 -0.66 8.07
N ALA A 135 -6.61 -0.37 9.37
CA ALA A 135 -6.74 -1.31 10.48
C ALA A 135 -8.20 -1.64 10.84
N ILE A 136 -9.09 -1.77 9.87
CA ILE A 136 -10.51 -2.04 10.15
C ILE A 136 -10.72 -3.49 10.67
N ALA A 137 -9.72 -4.38 10.57
CA ALA A 137 -9.89 -5.76 11.02
C ALA A 137 -8.68 -6.32 11.82
N ARG A 138 -8.39 -5.72 12.98
CA ARG A 138 -7.89 -6.51 14.13
C ARG A 138 -8.98 -6.59 15.20
N LYS A 139 -10.05 -7.33 14.90
CA LYS A 139 -10.91 -7.94 15.93
C LYS A 139 -10.93 -9.43 15.65
N GLY A 140 -10.37 -10.22 16.57
CA GLY A 140 -10.43 -11.68 16.55
C GLY A 140 -9.06 -12.31 16.79
N GLY A 141 -8.78 -12.60 18.05
CA GLY A 141 -7.59 -13.33 18.50
C GLY A 141 -7.48 -13.24 20.01
N GLU A 142 -8.51 -13.73 20.70
CA GLU A 142 -8.40 -14.22 22.08
C GLU A 142 -7.42 -15.41 22.16
#